data_AF-A0A947KIN9-F1
#
_entry.id   AF-A0A947KIN9-F1
#
_cell.length_a   1.000
_cell.length_b   1.000
_cell.length_c   1.000
_cell.angle_alpha   90.00
_cell.angle_beta   90.00
_cell.angle_gamma   90.00
#
_symmetry.space_group_name_H-M   'P 1'
#
loop_
_entity.id
_entity.type
_entity.pdbx_description
1 polymer ?
#
loop_
_entity_poly.entity_id
_entity_poly.type
_entity_poly.pdbx_seq_one_letter_code
_entity_poly.pdbx_strand_id
1 'polypeptide(L)'
;MKHLSNYVVKRYFQSPSRIAAIADGSGHADMIQDLNDLALLGKDHTDLLTAIGFDVTLLDAAASTSAELATLYSQVNVIQTEENTERVIRDKAYVYVKQALDEVRNCGQYVFWRNDARLKGYSSHYYKNRRKKNNTSSDAATN
;
A
#
# COMPACT_ATOMS: atom_id res chain seq x y z
N MET A 1 -17.35 -33.13 -5.17
CA MET A 1 -17.82 -32.12 -6.15
C MET A 1 -16.85 -30.95 -6.41
N LYS A 2 -15.75 -30.75 -5.65
CA LYS A 2 -14.73 -29.69 -5.94
C LYS A 2 -13.60 -30.12 -6.90
N HIS A 3 -13.48 -31.41 -7.17
CA HIS A 3 -12.36 -32.01 -7.94
C HIS A 3 -12.68 -32.21 -9.43
N LEU A 4 -13.96 -32.28 -9.81
CA LEU A 4 -14.39 -32.49 -11.19
C LEU A 4 -14.40 -31.19 -12.02
N SER A 5 -14.63 -30.04 -11.39
CA SER A 5 -14.62 -28.74 -12.09
C SER A 5 -13.22 -28.35 -12.58
N ASN A 6 -12.19 -28.56 -11.75
CA ASN A 6 -10.79 -28.24 -12.12
C ASN A 6 -10.21 -29.18 -13.19
N TYR A 7 -10.65 -30.44 -13.28
CA TYR A 7 -10.08 -31.40 -14.24
C TYR A 7 -10.61 -31.18 -15.67
N VAL A 8 -11.87 -30.76 -15.81
CA VAL A 8 -12.52 -30.57 -17.11
C VAL A 8 -12.04 -29.30 -17.79
N VAL A 9 -11.90 -28.19 -17.05
CA VAL A 9 -11.42 -26.91 -17.59
C VAL A 9 -9.96 -27.02 -18.06
N LYS A 10 -9.11 -27.77 -17.36
CA LYS A 10 -7.68 -27.94 -17.72
C LYS A 10 -7.46 -28.74 -19.01
N ARG A 11 -8.45 -29.52 -19.46
CA ARG A 11 -8.32 -30.46 -20.60
C ARG A 11 -8.86 -29.92 -21.92
N TYR A 12 -9.67 -28.87 -21.91
CA TYR A 12 -10.37 -28.36 -23.10
C TYR A 12 -9.90 -26.97 -23.58
N PHE A 13 -9.17 -26.21 -22.75
CA PHE A 13 -8.62 -24.92 -23.14
C PHE A 13 -7.17 -25.07 -23.65
N GLN A 14 -6.89 -24.56 -24.84
CA GLN A 14 -5.58 -24.66 -25.52
C GLN A 14 -4.42 -23.93 -24.81
N SER A 15 -4.64 -23.28 -23.66
CA SER A 15 -3.59 -22.60 -22.92
C SER A 15 -3.73 -22.76 -21.40
N PRO A 16 -3.19 -23.85 -20.82
CA PRO A 16 -3.09 -24.05 -19.37
C PRO A 16 -2.32 -22.92 -18.67
N SER A 17 -1.42 -22.25 -19.39
CA SER A 17 -0.65 -21.11 -18.90
C SER A 17 -1.51 -19.85 -18.69
N ARG A 18 -2.54 -19.60 -19.51
CA ARG A 18 -3.47 -18.49 -19.30
C ARG A 18 -4.30 -18.64 -18.03
N ILE A 19 -4.81 -19.84 -17.78
CA ILE A 19 -5.60 -20.13 -16.57
C ILE A 19 -4.69 -20.11 -15.33
N ALA A 20 -3.44 -20.58 -15.46
CA ALA A 20 -2.46 -20.48 -14.38
C ALA A 20 -2.13 -19.02 -14.05
N ALA A 21 -2.02 -18.15 -15.06
CA ALA A 21 -1.78 -16.71 -14.85
C ALA A 21 -2.98 -16.02 -14.16
N ILE A 22 -4.22 -16.39 -14.51
CA ILE A 22 -5.45 -15.93 -13.85
C ILE A 22 -5.54 -16.45 -12.39
N ALA A 23 -4.76 -17.46 -12.01
CA ALA A 23 -4.75 -17.97 -10.63
C ALA A 23 -3.52 -17.47 -9.85
N ASP A 24 -2.61 -16.74 -10.50
CA ASP A 24 -1.33 -16.33 -9.96
C ASP A 24 -1.37 -14.85 -9.62
N GLY A 25 -1.51 -14.56 -8.33
CA GLY A 25 -1.57 -13.21 -7.84
C GLY A 25 -2.18 -13.15 -6.45
N SER A 26 -2.24 -11.94 -5.89
CA SER A 26 -2.84 -11.71 -4.59
C SER A 26 -3.40 -10.32 -4.47
N GLY A 27 -4.57 -10.20 -3.84
CA GLY A 27 -5.22 -8.94 -3.53
C GLY A 27 -6.57 -8.77 -4.20
N HIS A 28 -7.29 -7.70 -3.82
CA HIS A 28 -8.63 -7.46 -4.31
C HIS A 28 -8.66 -7.01 -5.78
N ALA A 29 -7.68 -6.23 -6.23
CA ALA A 29 -7.58 -5.81 -7.63
C ALA A 29 -7.35 -7.01 -8.57
N ASP A 30 -6.47 -7.91 -8.15
CA ASP A 30 -6.12 -9.15 -8.84
C ASP A 30 -7.35 -10.07 -8.97
N MET A 31 -8.03 -10.36 -7.86
CA MET A 31 -9.27 -11.13 -7.84
C MET A 31 -10.37 -10.55 -8.76
N ILE A 32 -10.48 -9.21 -8.84
CA ILE A 32 -11.45 -8.54 -9.72
C ILE A 32 -11.08 -8.76 -11.19
N GLN A 33 -9.79 -8.67 -11.51
CA GLN A 33 -9.28 -8.91 -12.85
C GLN A 33 -9.46 -10.37 -13.26
N ASP A 34 -9.12 -11.32 -12.38
CA ASP A 34 -9.27 -12.75 -12.62
C ASP A 34 -10.70 -13.14 -12.93
N LEU A 35 -11.67 -12.55 -12.20
CA LEU A 35 -13.09 -12.80 -12.41
C LEU A 35 -13.54 -12.33 -13.81
N ASN A 36 -13.04 -11.19 -14.27
CA ASN A 36 -13.31 -10.68 -15.61
C ASN A 36 -12.63 -11.52 -16.70
N ASP A 37 -11.39 -11.93 -16.47
CA ASP A 37 -10.62 -12.75 -17.41
C ASP A 37 -11.25 -14.14 -17.58
N LEU A 38 -11.78 -14.74 -16.51
CA LEU A 38 -12.58 -15.97 -16.57
C LEU A 38 -13.88 -15.79 -17.37
N ALA A 39 -14.56 -14.65 -17.21
CA ALA A 39 -15.77 -14.35 -17.96
C ALA A 39 -15.49 -14.24 -19.47
N LEU A 40 -14.43 -13.53 -19.85
CA LEU A 40 -14.00 -13.39 -21.25
C LEU A 40 -13.54 -14.72 -21.84
N LEU A 41 -12.68 -15.44 -21.14
CA LEU A 41 -12.19 -16.75 -21.57
C LEU A 41 -13.33 -17.77 -21.71
N GLY A 42 -14.33 -17.72 -20.83
CA GLY A 42 -15.53 -18.55 -20.96
C GLY A 42 -16.39 -18.17 -22.16
N LYS A 43 -16.50 -16.88 -22.48
CA LYS A 43 -17.27 -16.39 -23.65
C LYS A 43 -16.65 -16.82 -24.97
N ASP A 44 -15.32 -16.89 -25.04
CA ASP A 44 -14.60 -17.36 -26.22
C ASP A 44 -14.76 -18.88 -26.46
N HIS A 45 -15.27 -19.63 -25.47
CA HIS A 45 -15.35 -21.09 -25.48
C HIS A 45 -16.72 -21.62 -25.00
N THR A 46 -17.79 -20.89 -25.30
CA THR A 46 -19.18 -21.24 -24.93
C THR A 46 -19.62 -22.61 -25.43
N ASP A 47 -19.16 -23.04 -26.61
CA ASP A 47 -19.48 -24.35 -27.18
C ASP A 47 -19.02 -25.50 -26.27
N LEU A 48 -17.81 -25.38 -25.71
CA LEU A 48 -17.23 -26.38 -24.80
C LEU A 48 -17.94 -26.38 -23.44
N LEU A 49 -18.33 -25.20 -22.96
CA LEU A 49 -19.08 -25.03 -21.72
C LEU A 49 -20.51 -25.58 -21.83
N THR A 50 -21.17 -25.35 -22.97
CA THR A 50 -22.52 -25.87 -23.22
C THR A 50 -22.50 -27.40 -23.32
N ALA A 51 -21.47 -27.98 -23.95
CA ALA A 51 -21.31 -29.44 -24.06
C ALA A 51 -21.19 -30.15 -22.70
N ILE A 52 -20.74 -29.45 -21.65
CA ILE A 52 -20.63 -29.97 -20.28
C ILE A 52 -21.82 -29.57 -19.38
N GLY A 53 -22.83 -28.91 -19.95
CA GLY A 53 -24.01 -28.44 -19.20
C GLY A 53 -23.72 -27.26 -18.27
N PHE A 54 -22.68 -26.47 -18.55
CA PHE A 54 -22.38 -25.26 -17.79
C PHE A 54 -23.38 -24.15 -18.13
N ASP A 55 -23.82 -23.43 -17.11
CA ASP A 55 -24.70 -22.27 -17.27
C ASP A 55 -23.91 -21.05 -17.73
N VAL A 56 -23.98 -20.74 -19.02
CA VAL A 56 -23.30 -19.60 -19.64
C VAL A 56 -23.74 -18.25 -19.07
N THR A 57 -24.91 -18.16 -18.42
CA THR A 57 -25.37 -16.90 -17.79
C THR A 57 -24.49 -16.49 -16.61
N LEU A 58 -23.77 -17.45 -16.00
CA LEU A 58 -22.78 -17.16 -14.96
C LEU A 58 -21.59 -16.34 -15.48
N LEU A 59 -21.29 -16.39 -16.78
CA LEU A 59 -20.25 -15.56 -17.38
C LEU A 59 -20.66 -14.09 -17.43
N ASP A 60 -21.94 -13.83 -17.72
CA ASP A 60 -22.49 -12.47 -17.69
C ASP A 60 -22.55 -11.94 -16.25
N ALA A 61 -22.94 -12.79 -15.31
CA ALA A 61 -22.89 -12.46 -13.88
C ALA A 61 -21.47 -12.13 -13.43
N ALA A 62 -20.47 -12.96 -13.78
CA ALA A 62 -19.07 -12.72 -13.45
C ALA A 62 -18.56 -11.39 -14.01
N ALA A 63 -18.87 -11.08 -15.28
CA ALA A 63 -18.51 -9.81 -15.89
C ALA A 63 -19.16 -8.62 -15.15
N SER A 64 -20.46 -8.68 -14.85
CA SER A 64 -21.16 -7.62 -14.10
C SER A 64 -20.58 -7.41 -12.71
N THR A 65 -20.38 -8.51 -11.97
CA THR A 65 -19.82 -8.46 -10.62
C THR A 65 -18.40 -7.90 -10.62
N SER A 66 -17.56 -8.25 -11.60
CA SER A 66 -16.22 -7.68 -11.71
C SER A 66 -16.23 -6.16 -11.90
N ALA A 67 -17.15 -5.65 -12.73
CA ALA A 67 -17.29 -4.21 -12.98
C ALA A 67 -17.79 -3.45 -11.74
N GLU A 68 -18.75 -4.02 -11.02
CA GLU A 68 -19.25 -3.47 -9.75
C GLU A 68 -18.14 -3.41 -8.69
N LEU A 69 -17.38 -4.50 -8.54
CA LEU A 69 -16.27 -4.57 -7.59
C LEU A 69 -15.14 -3.60 -7.96
N ALA A 70 -14.83 -3.42 -9.25
CA ALA A 70 -13.84 -2.44 -9.70
C ALA A 70 -14.25 -1.01 -9.32
N THR A 71 -15.54 -0.70 -9.45
CA THR A 71 -16.11 0.60 -9.07
C THR A 71 -16.00 0.82 -7.57
N LEU A 72 -16.41 -0.16 -6.75
CA LEU A 72 -16.32 -0.09 -5.30
C LEU A 72 -14.87 0.03 -4.82
N TYR A 73 -13.96 -0.79 -5.38
CA TYR A 73 -12.54 -0.76 -5.06
C TYR A 73 -11.94 0.62 -5.37
N SER A 74 -12.31 1.22 -6.50
CA SER A 74 -11.87 2.57 -6.86
C SER A 74 -12.36 3.61 -5.86
N GLN A 75 -13.64 3.57 -5.47
CA GLN A 75 -14.20 4.51 -4.49
C GLN A 75 -13.50 4.43 -3.13
N VAL A 76 -13.24 3.22 -2.63
CA VAL A 76 -12.56 3.01 -1.34
C VAL A 76 -11.12 3.50 -1.38
N ASN A 77 -10.38 3.21 -2.46
CA ASN A 77 -8.97 3.61 -2.56
C ASN A 77 -8.78 5.11 -2.81
N VAL A 78 -9.70 5.77 -3.51
CA VAL A 78 -9.67 7.23 -3.68
C VAL A 78 -9.77 7.92 -2.32
N ILE A 79 -10.72 7.49 -1.47
CA ILE A 79 -10.90 8.06 -0.12
C ILE A 79 -9.65 7.88 0.74
N GLN A 80 -9.05 6.68 0.75
CA GLN A 80 -7.81 6.44 1.50
C GLN A 80 -6.61 7.24 0.99
N THR A 81 -6.56 7.51 -0.31
CA THR A 81 -5.48 8.30 -0.90
C THR A 81 -5.59 9.77 -0.51
N GLU A 82 -6.80 10.34 -0.50
CA GLU A 82 -7.02 11.74 -0.09
C GLU A 82 -6.61 11.99 1.37
N GLU A 83 -6.98 11.11 2.31
CA GLU A 83 -6.57 11.22 3.73
C GLU A 83 -5.04 11.24 3.91
N ASN A 84 -4.29 10.60 3.01
CA ASN A 84 -2.84 10.52 3.09
C ASN A 84 -2.14 11.79 2.56
N THR A 85 -2.77 12.52 1.63
CA THR A 85 -2.16 13.73 1.04
C THR A 85 -1.99 14.85 2.06
N GLU A 86 -2.97 15.08 2.93
CA GLU A 86 -2.90 16.08 3.99
C GLU A 86 -1.76 15.80 4.98
N ARG A 87 -1.59 14.51 5.33
CA ARG A 87 -0.48 14.06 6.18
C ARG A 87 0.87 14.32 5.52
N VAL A 88 1.01 14.00 4.24
CA VAL A 88 2.25 14.24 3.48
C VAL A 88 2.57 15.73 3.39
N ILE A 89 1.58 16.59 3.14
CA ILE A 89 1.78 18.04 3.10
C ILE A 89 2.20 18.57 4.47
N ARG A 90 1.54 18.12 5.54
CA ARG A 90 1.88 18.47 6.93
C ARG A 90 3.30 18.06 7.28
N ASP A 91 3.70 16.84 6.94
CA ASP A 91 5.04 16.33 7.24
C ASP A 91 6.12 17.11 6.49
N LYS A 92 5.87 17.45 5.21
CA LYS A 92 6.75 18.32 4.42
C LYS A 92 6.88 19.72 5.05
N ALA A 93 5.76 20.34 5.41
CA ALA A 93 5.77 21.65 6.06
C ALA A 93 6.53 21.62 7.39
N TYR A 94 6.34 20.58 8.21
CA TYR A 94 7.09 20.37 9.44
C TYR A 94 8.59 20.29 9.19
N VAL A 95 9.03 19.51 8.19
CA VAL A 95 10.46 19.37 7.86
C VAL A 95 11.09 20.71 7.50
N TYR A 96 10.44 21.51 6.64
CA TYR A 96 10.99 22.81 6.25
C TYR A 96 11.09 23.78 7.43
N VAL A 97 10.04 23.87 8.26
CA VAL A 97 10.06 24.70 9.47
C VAL A 97 11.14 24.23 10.43
N LYS A 98 11.30 22.92 10.59
CA LYS A 98 12.31 22.33 11.45
C LYS A 98 13.72 22.63 10.97
N GLN A 99 13.99 22.52 9.68
CA GLN A 99 15.29 22.84 9.09
C GLN A 99 15.66 24.31 9.30
N ALA A 100 14.76 25.24 8.96
CA ALA A 100 15.00 26.67 9.16
C ALA A 100 15.24 27.01 10.63
N LEU A 101 14.46 26.41 11.54
CA LEU A 101 14.61 26.62 12.98
C LEU A 101 15.93 26.06 13.52
N ASP A 102 16.34 24.88 13.06
CA ASP A 102 17.59 24.26 13.48
C ASP A 102 18.80 25.04 12.97
N GLU A 103 18.73 25.59 11.75
CA GLU A 103 19.74 26.48 11.21
C GLU A 103 19.88 27.74 12.08
N VAL A 104 18.77 28.43 12.38
CA VAL A 104 18.78 29.61 13.26
C VAL A 104 19.33 29.27 14.65
N ARG A 105 19.00 28.11 15.21
CA ARG A 105 19.52 27.66 16.51
C ARG A 105 21.00 27.34 16.47
N ASN A 106 21.46 26.65 15.43
CA ASN A 106 22.86 26.30 15.26
C ASN A 106 23.72 27.54 15.05
N CYS A 107 23.23 28.56 14.34
CA CYS A 107 23.93 29.83 14.23
C CYS A 107 23.89 30.62 15.54
N GLY A 108 22.71 30.69 16.17
CA GLY A 108 22.50 31.45 17.41
C GLY A 108 23.37 30.98 18.58
N GLN A 109 23.60 29.67 18.73
CA GLN A 109 24.50 29.15 19.77
C GLN A 109 25.95 29.61 19.61
N TYR A 110 26.44 29.79 18.37
CA TYR A 110 27.81 30.26 18.12
C TYR A 110 27.90 31.78 18.21
N VAL A 111 26.88 32.51 17.77
CA VAL A 111 26.87 33.98 17.87
C VAL A 111 26.77 34.44 19.32
N PHE A 112 25.91 33.80 20.13
CA PHE A 112 25.62 34.21 21.50
C PHE A 112 26.37 33.42 22.56
N TRP A 113 27.49 32.77 22.22
CA TRP A 113 28.24 31.89 23.12
C TRP A 113 28.74 32.58 24.42
N ARG A 114 28.94 33.91 24.40
CA ARG A 114 29.33 34.71 25.57
C ARG A 114 28.15 35.39 26.29
N ASN A 115 26.93 35.28 25.76
CA ASN A 115 25.74 35.89 26.32
C ASN A 115 24.76 34.80 26.78
N ASP A 116 24.92 34.37 28.03
CA ASP A 116 24.14 33.28 28.62
C ASP A 116 22.62 33.54 28.61
N ALA A 117 22.21 34.81 28.77
CA ALA A 117 20.80 35.18 28.75
C ALA A 117 20.15 34.89 27.37
N ARG A 118 20.89 35.15 26.28
CA ARG A 118 20.43 34.89 24.91
C ARG A 118 20.64 33.43 24.49
N LEU A 119 21.73 32.80 24.94
CA LEU A 119 22.10 31.43 24.59
C LEU A 119 21.04 30.40 24.98
N LYS A 120 20.33 30.63 26.09
CA LYS A 120 19.27 29.74 26.59
C LYS A 120 18.20 29.43 25.52
N GLY A 121 17.80 30.42 24.72
CA GLY A 121 16.75 30.28 23.70
C GLY A 121 17.15 29.46 22.46
N TYR A 122 18.45 29.31 22.21
CA TYR A 122 18.96 28.56 21.07
C TYR A 122 19.34 27.11 21.43
N SER A 123 19.32 26.78 22.72
CA SER A 123 19.62 25.44 23.20
C SER A 123 18.37 24.56 23.28
N SER A 124 18.39 23.40 22.64
CA SER A 124 17.28 22.43 22.72
C SER A 124 17.36 21.58 23.99
N HIS A 125 16.37 21.72 24.88
CA HIS A 125 16.23 20.87 26.07
C HIS A 125 16.08 19.38 25.71
N TYR A 126 15.39 19.09 24.60
CA TYR A 126 15.23 17.72 24.11
C TYR A 126 16.58 17.07 23.79
N TYR A 127 17.45 17.75 23.02
CA TYR A 127 18.77 17.20 22.70
C TYR A 127 19.68 17.11 23.92
N LYS A 128 19.59 18.05 24.87
CA LYS A 128 20.31 17.98 26.15
C LYS A 128 19.91 16.73 26.96
N ASN A 129 18.61 16.47 27.09
CA ASN A 129 18.12 15.32 27.85
C ASN A 129 18.44 13.99 27.14
N ARG A 130 18.36 13.95 25.80
CA ARG A 130 18.73 12.76 25.03
C ARG A 130 20.21 12.42 25.15
N ARG A 131 21.10 13.42 25.09
CA ARG A 131 22.55 13.22 25.30
C ARG A 131 22.86 12.69 26.70
N LYS A 132 22.20 13.23 27.74
CA LYS A 132 22.34 12.72 29.11
C LYS A 132 21.97 11.25 29.22
N LYS A 133 20.84 10.84 28.63
CA LYS A 133 20.39 9.45 28.62
C LYS A 133 21.42 8.53 27.95
N ASN A 134 21.94 8.91 26.78
CA ASN A 134 22.92 8.11 26.07
C ASN A 134 24.24 7.94 26.84
N ASN A 135 24.71 8.99 27.52
CA ASN A 135 25.93 8.91 28.34
C ASN A 135 25.72 8.01 29.58
N THR A 136 24.56 8.09 30.24
CA THR A 136 24.26 7.19 31.37
C THR A 136 24.17 5.71 30.96
N SER A 137 23.76 5.43 29.71
CA SER A 137 23.70 4.06 29.19
C SER A 137 25.07 3.52 28.76
N SER A 138 25.99 4.37 28.28
CA SER A 138 27.37 3.96 27.98
C SER A 138 28.18 3.69 29.24
N ASP A 139 28.01 4.51 30.28
CA ASP A 139 28.74 4.33 31.55
C ASP A 139 28.30 3.04 32.28
N ALA A 140 27.01 2.66 32.16
CA ALA A 140 26.50 1.40 32.70
C ALA A 140 26.90 0.15 31.90
N ALA A 141 27.35 0.30 30.65
CA ALA A 141 27.81 -0.81 29.80
C ALA A 141 29.33 -1.03 29.86
N THR A 142 30.06 -0.13 30.53
CA THR A 142 31.53 -0.16 30.61
C THR A 142 32.03 -0.53 32.02
N ASN A 143 31.14 -0.87 32.95
CA ASN A 143 31.43 -1.35 34.32
C ASN A 143 30.89 -2.77 34.51
#